data_AF-A0A075I5V8-F1
#
_entry.id   AF-A0A075I5V8-F1
#
_cell.length_a   1.000
_cell.length_b   1.000
_cell.length_c   1.000
_cell.angle_alpha   90.00
_cell.angle_beta   90.00
_cell.angle_gamma   90.00
#
_symmetry.space_group_name_H-M   'P 1'
#
loop_
_entity.id
_entity.type
_entity.pdbx_description
1 polymer ?
#
loop_
_entity_poly.entity_id
_entity_poly.type
_entity_poly.pdbx_seq_one_letter_code
_entity_poly.pdbx_strand_id
1 'polypeptide(L)'
;MLAALCLSALLLTASSVSAVGGAQYSVGTYEEVPVSHLLESHEHITESSYQDYQTAMRELMVGNIDFLLTSHSIAADPVNSENTPGLSVVGMVEEIESYVPVARIDSSEDKGNTELLNAINAALAELVWSNSLSATYSTWFLGETELDGSDYEGYIEEWPIPTEEGILYEIIDNKRELVVCMYDQQSPMSRQDGSAEFYGFEAEIADMVAKRIESHYEVTIAFRPHDSGGEFEAIEDLKRGDTCSYIMASITPQKAISKGLRGGLPYHVEGIVLMASEESPNLQTVQHLFMSEQDNQPSEFDQRWIAIGLLSLVIAYQLVRRD
;
A
#
# COMPACT_ATOMS: atom_id res chain seq x y z
N MET A 1 -2.60 57.18 29.84
CA MET A 1 -3.49 57.58 28.72
C MET A 1 -2.80 57.57 27.34
N LEU A 2 -1.71 56.79 27.14
CA LEU A 2 -1.09 56.60 25.82
C LEU A 2 -1.24 55.17 25.26
N ALA A 3 -1.69 54.20 26.08
CA ALA A 3 -1.80 52.80 25.67
C ALA A 3 -3.12 52.44 24.95
N ALA A 4 -4.10 53.35 24.94
CA ALA A 4 -5.44 53.08 24.37
C ALA A 4 -5.58 53.51 22.89
N LEU A 5 -4.57 54.17 22.31
CA LEU A 5 -4.61 54.70 20.94
C LEU A 5 -3.86 53.85 19.91
N CYS A 6 -3.08 52.85 20.34
CA CYS A 6 -2.38 51.96 19.41
C CYS A 6 -3.16 50.68 19.03
N LEU A 7 -4.26 50.36 19.73
CA LEU A 7 -5.08 49.18 19.40
C LEU A 7 -6.10 49.41 18.28
N SER A 8 -6.47 50.67 18.00
CA SER A 8 -7.44 51.00 16.95
C SER A 8 -6.82 51.15 15.56
N ALA A 9 -5.49 51.28 15.45
CA ALA A 9 -4.79 51.39 14.17
C ALA A 9 -4.38 50.04 13.55
N LEU A 10 -4.36 48.95 14.32
CA LEU A 10 -4.06 47.60 13.81
C LEU A 10 -5.26 46.88 13.20
N LEU A 11 -6.49 47.41 13.36
CA LEU A 11 -7.72 46.79 12.86
C LEU A 11 -8.11 47.21 11.42
N LEU A 12 -7.30 48.05 10.76
CA LEU A 12 -7.63 48.63 9.44
C LEU A 12 -6.69 48.21 8.29
N THR A 13 -5.89 47.16 8.48
CA THR A 13 -5.09 46.54 7.39
C THR A 13 -5.39 45.05 7.20
N ALA A 14 -6.59 44.62 7.59
CA ALA A 14 -7.14 43.37 7.07
C ALA A 14 -7.52 43.61 5.60
N SER A 15 -6.57 43.34 4.71
CA SER A 15 -6.87 43.08 3.31
C SER A 15 -8.08 42.17 3.27
N SER A 16 -9.14 42.61 2.60
CA SER A 16 -10.27 41.76 2.25
C SER A 16 -9.72 40.53 1.52
N VAL A 17 -9.60 39.42 2.24
CA VAL A 17 -9.41 38.09 1.65
C VAL A 17 -10.62 37.94 0.74
N SER A 18 -10.35 37.96 -0.56
CA SER A 18 -11.33 37.59 -1.57
C SER A 18 -11.81 36.21 -1.20
N ALA A 19 -13.14 36.02 -1.10
CA ALA A 19 -13.71 34.68 -1.09
C ALA A 19 -13.29 34.02 -2.41
N VAL A 20 -12.22 33.22 -2.36
CA VAL A 20 -11.91 32.23 -3.38
C VAL A 20 -13.05 31.23 -3.27
N GLY A 21 -13.87 31.11 -4.33
CA GLY A 21 -14.87 30.05 -4.39
C GLY A 21 -14.15 28.72 -4.22
N GLY A 22 -14.72 27.82 -3.40
CA GLY A 22 -14.04 26.60 -3.00
C GLY A 22 -13.49 25.80 -4.18
N ALA A 23 -12.33 25.17 -3.97
CA ALA A 23 -11.66 24.39 -4.99
C ALA A 23 -12.61 23.33 -5.53
N GLN A 24 -13.01 23.49 -6.80
CA GLN A 24 -13.74 22.47 -7.53
C GLN A 24 -12.73 21.62 -8.28
N TYR A 25 -12.79 20.31 -8.08
CA TYR A 25 -11.92 19.36 -8.76
C TYR A 25 -12.69 18.60 -9.84
N SER A 26 -12.06 18.34 -10.97
CA SER A 26 -12.54 17.41 -11.98
C SER A 26 -11.82 16.06 -11.84
N VAL A 27 -12.55 14.99 -11.54
CA VAL A 27 -11.98 13.66 -11.33
C VAL A 27 -12.47 12.70 -12.40
N GLY A 28 -11.54 12.09 -13.12
CA GLY A 28 -11.80 11.06 -14.10
C GLY A 28 -12.09 9.70 -13.49
N THR A 29 -13.02 8.97 -14.10
CA THR A 29 -13.32 7.54 -13.83
C THR A 29 -13.53 6.81 -15.16
N TYR A 30 -13.58 5.47 -15.17
CA TYR A 30 -13.86 4.71 -16.39
C TYR A 30 -14.61 3.40 -16.12
N GLU A 31 -15.26 2.84 -17.14
CA GLU A 31 -16.24 1.75 -16.99
C GLU A 31 -15.67 0.47 -16.37
N GLU A 32 -14.40 0.13 -16.62
CA GLU A 32 -13.78 -1.10 -16.14
C GLU A 32 -13.55 -1.12 -14.61
N VAL A 33 -13.48 0.05 -13.98
CA VAL A 33 -13.19 0.20 -12.54
C VAL A 33 -14.30 1.04 -11.88
N PRO A 34 -15.28 0.42 -11.20
CA PRO A 34 -16.46 1.12 -10.70
C PRO A 34 -16.19 1.91 -9.40
N VAL A 35 -15.70 3.14 -9.53
CA VAL A 35 -15.25 3.98 -8.41
C VAL A 35 -16.09 5.24 -8.17
N SER A 36 -17.18 5.42 -8.92
CA SER A 36 -18.07 6.60 -8.77
C SER A 36 -18.60 6.76 -7.34
N HIS A 37 -18.79 5.66 -6.62
CA HIS A 37 -19.24 5.64 -5.23
C HIS A 37 -18.31 6.41 -4.26
N LEU A 38 -17.01 6.56 -4.60
CA LEU A 38 -16.05 7.34 -3.83
C LEU A 38 -16.26 8.86 -3.99
N LEU A 39 -16.95 9.27 -5.06
CA LEU A 39 -17.15 10.68 -5.43
C LEU A 39 -18.55 11.20 -5.08
N GLU A 40 -19.56 10.33 -5.02
CA GLU A 40 -20.98 10.70 -4.89
C GLU A 40 -21.31 11.65 -3.72
N SER A 41 -20.58 11.57 -2.61
CA SER A 41 -20.80 12.39 -1.42
C SER A 41 -20.06 13.73 -1.42
N HIS A 42 -19.28 14.04 -2.44
CA HIS A 42 -18.35 15.17 -2.47
C HIS A 42 -18.78 16.23 -3.51
N GLU A 43 -19.60 17.20 -3.09
CA GLU A 43 -20.19 18.22 -3.98
C GLU A 43 -19.16 19.12 -4.68
N HIS A 44 -17.93 19.23 -4.14
CA HIS A 44 -16.84 19.97 -4.74
C HIS A 44 -16.08 19.18 -5.83
N ILE A 45 -16.45 17.93 -6.07
CA ILE A 45 -15.86 17.08 -7.10
C ILE A 45 -16.86 16.91 -8.26
N THR A 46 -16.40 17.17 -9.48
CA THR A 46 -17.12 16.88 -10.72
C THR A 46 -16.52 15.63 -11.36
N GLU A 47 -17.31 14.55 -11.42
CA GLU A 47 -16.90 13.31 -12.09
C GLU A 47 -16.96 13.46 -13.63
N SER A 48 -15.91 12.99 -14.31
CA SER A 48 -15.87 12.81 -15.77
C SER A 48 -15.63 11.34 -16.09
N SER A 49 -16.64 10.66 -16.62
CA SER A 49 -16.55 9.23 -16.92
C SER A 49 -16.08 8.97 -18.36
N TYR A 50 -15.16 8.02 -18.53
CA TYR A 50 -14.56 7.62 -19.80
C TYR A 50 -14.81 6.15 -20.11
N GLN A 51 -14.64 5.78 -21.37
CA GLN A 51 -14.83 4.40 -21.81
C GLN A 51 -13.70 3.47 -21.31
N ASP A 52 -12.46 3.94 -21.36
CA ASP A 52 -11.26 3.15 -21.02
C ASP A 52 -10.23 4.01 -20.28
N TYR A 53 -9.35 3.34 -19.53
CA TYR A 53 -8.32 4.00 -18.74
C TYR A 53 -7.32 4.76 -19.63
N GLN A 54 -7.07 4.30 -20.87
CA GLN A 54 -6.11 4.92 -21.78
C GLN A 54 -6.56 6.32 -22.21
N THR A 55 -7.85 6.48 -22.46
CA THR A 55 -8.47 7.76 -22.74
C THR A 55 -8.45 8.64 -21.50
N ALA A 56 -8.86 8.13 -20.34
CA ALA A 56 -8.84 8.87 -19.09
C ALA A 56 -7.44 9.40 -18.72
N MET A 57 -6.39 8.56 -18.87
CA MET A 57 -5.00 8.96 -18.62
C MET A 57 -4.53 10.05 -19.61
N ARG A 58 -4.95 10.01 -20.88
CA ARG A 58 -4.62 11.08 -21.84
C ARG A 58 -5.29 12.40 -21.48
N GLU A 59 -6.54 12.35 -21.04
CA GLU A 59 -7.30 13.53 -20.61
C GLU A 59 -6.69 14.14 -19.35
N LEU A 60 -6.21 13.31 -18.41
CA LEU A 60 -5.44 13.74 -17.24
C LEU A 60 -4.12 14.41 -17.65
N MET A 61 -3.39 13.80 -18.59
CA MET A 61 -2.09 14.29 -19.06
C MET A 61 -2.18 15.68 -19.71
N VAL A 62 -3.29 15.99 -20.39
CA VAL A 62 -3.50 17.31 -21.03
C VAL A 62 -4.22 18.32 -20.13
N GLY A 63 -4.53 17.96 -18.88
CA GLY A 63 -5.18 18.84 -17.90
C GLY A 63 -6.68 19.08 -18.15
N ASN A 64 -7.36 18.19 -18.89
CA ASN A 64 -8.81 18.26 -19.06
C ASN A 64 -9.56 17.73 -17.83
N ILE A 65 -8.90 16.89 -17.03
CA ILE A 65 -9.30 16.49 -15.68
C ILE A 65 -8.13 16.75 -14.73
N ASP A 66 -8.43 17.03 -13.46
CA ASP A 66 -7.43 17.32 -12.44
C ASP A 66 -6.80 16.04 -11.90
N PHE A 67 -7.60 14.98 -11.71
CA PHE A 67 -7.12 13.69 -11.19
C PHE A 67 -7.84 12.53 -11.86
N LEU A 68 -7.29 11.32 -11.72
CA LEU A 68 -7.92 10.07 -12.19
C LEU A 68 -7.96 9.06 -11.04
N LEU A 69 -9.13 8.48 -10.79
CA LEU A 69 -9.25 7.29 -9.95
C LEU A 69 -9.11 6.04 -10.83
N THR A 70 -8.22 5.13 -10.45
CA THR A 70 -7.91 3.92 -11.21
C THR A 70 -7.40 2.82 -10.28
N SER A 71 -7.32 1.57 -10.76
CA SER A 71 -6.63 0.53 -10.00
C SER A 71 -5.13 0.80 -9.92
N HIS A 72 -4.53 0.37 -8.81
CA HIS A 72 -3.10 0.41 -8.57
C HIS A 72 -2.33 -0.39 -9.65
N SER A 73 -2.79 -1.59 -9.96
CA SER A 73 -2.30 -2.45 -11.05
C SER A 73 -2.23 -1.76 -12.41
N ILE A 74 -3.13 -0.82 -12.71
CA ILE A 74 -3.08 -0.04 -13.96
C ILE A 74 -2.09 1.11 -13.82
N ALA A 75 -2.17 1.88 -12.73
CA ALA A 75 -1.39 3.09 -12.53
C ALA A 75 0.10 2.83 -12.32
N ALA A 76 0.43 1.74 -11.65
CA ALA A 76 1.78 1.38 -11.26
C ALA A 76 2.49 0.53 -12.33
N ASP A 77 1.79 -0.03 -13.33
CA ASP A 77 2.42 -0.80 -14.41
C ASP A 77 3.18 0.14 -15.37
N PRO A 78 4.52 -0.02 -15.50
CA PRO A 78 5.32 0.80 -16.40
C PRO A 78 4.84 0.76 -17.86
N VAL A 79 4.26 -0.35 -18.33
CA VAL A 79 3.76 -0.50 -19.70
C VAL A 79 2.63 0.48 -19.98
N ASN A 80 1.79 0.77 -18.98
CA ASN A 80 0.69 1.71 -19.13
C ASN A 80 1.15 3.17 -19.16
N SER A 81 2.37 3.45 -18.67
CA SER A 81 2.97 4.80 -18.65
C SER A 81 3.76 5.16 -19.92
N GLU A 82 4.09 4.19 -20.79
CA GLU A 82 4.93 4.43 -21.97
C GLU A 82 4.37 5.52 -22.90
N ASN A 83 3.04 5.66 -22.94
CA ASN A 83 2.35 6.61 -23.81
C ASN A 83 1.70 7.77 -23.05
N THR A 84 1.94 7.88 -21.74
CA THR A 84 1.35 8.86 -20.83
C THR A 84 2.42 9.40 -19.86
N PRO A 85 3.53 9.97 -20.38
CA PRO A 85 4.60 10.47 -19.54
C PRO A 85 4.14 11.63 -18.66
N GLY A 86 4.70 11.74 -17.46
CA GLY A 86 4.39 12.81 -16.51
C GLY A 86 3.16 12.52 -15.63
N LEU A 87 2.55 11.36 -15.76
CA LEU A 87 1.56 10.89 -14.79
C LEU A 87 2.25 10.21 -13.60
N SER A 88 1.70 10.41 -12.41
CA SER A 88 2.20 9.81 -11.17
C SER A 88 1.07 9.38 -10.24
N VAL A 89 1.29 8.31 -9.48
CA VAL A 89 0.44 7.94 -8.36
C VAL A 89 0.66 8.91 -7.21
N VAL A 90 -0.41 9.53 -6.74
CA VAL A 90 -0.42 10.44 -5.56
C VAL A 90 -0.56 9.63 -4.27
N GLY A 91 -1.28 8.52 -4.33
CA GLY A 91 -1.40 7.54 -3.26
C GLY A 91 -2.70 6.74 -3.32
N MET A 92 -2.82 5.76 -2.42
CA MET A 92 -4.02 4.95 -2.23
C MET A 92 -5.21 5.76 -1.70
N VAL A 93 -6.37 5.56 -2.32
CA VAL A 93 -7.68 6.09 -1.92
C VAL A 93 -8.47 5.05 -1.14
N GLU A 94 -8.46 3.81 -1.64
CA GLU A 94 -9.17 2.69 -1.04
C GLU A 94 -8.36 1.40 -1.25
N GLU A 95 -7.97 0.75 -0.16
CA GLU A 95 -7.44 -0.62 -0.21
C GLU A 95 -8.58 -1.60 -0.54
N ILE A 96 -8.39 -2.41 -1.57
CA ILE A 96 -9.38 -3.45 -1.95
C ILE A 96 -8.87 -4.83 -1.53
N GLU A 97 -7.60 -5.14 -1.82
CA GLU A 97 -7.03 -6.46 -1.60
C GLU A 97 -5.56 -6.38 -1.16
N SER A 98 -5.11 -7.42 -0.48
CA SER A 98 -3.70 -7.67 -0.23
C SER A 98 -3.33 -9.08 -0.68
N TYR A 99 -2.11 -9.25 -1.16
CA TYR A 99 -1.60 -10.54 -1.62
C TYR A 99 -0.62 -11.11 -0.61
N VAL A 100 -0.83 -12.40 -0.27
CA VAL A 100 -0.11 -13.09 0.81
C VAL A 100 0.52 -14.38 0.30
N PRO A 101 1.64 -14.85 0.89
CA PRO A 101 2.12 -16.19 0.64
C PRO A 101 1.11 -17.17 1.23
N VAL A 102 0.91 -18.32 0.58
CA VAL A 102 -0.08 -19.30 1.02
C VAL A 102 0.55 -20.66 1.24
N ALA A 103 0.29 -21.26 2.40
CA ALA A 103 0.73 -22.61 2.76
C ALA A 103 -0.47 -23.51 3.09
N ARG A 104 -0.25 -24.83 3.03
CA ARG A 104 -1.27 -25.82 3.40
C ARG A 104 -1.47 -25.88 4.91
N ILE A 105 -2.60 -26.46 5.31
CA ILE A 105 -2.89 -26.84 6.69
C ILE A 105 -2.88 -28.37 6.75
N ASP A 106 -1.80 -28.97 7.24
CA ASP A 106 -1.59 -30.43 7.10
C ASP A 106 -2.04 -31.26 8.32
N SER A 107 -2.25 -30.64 9.48
CA SER A 107 -2.76 -31.36 10.64
C SER A 107 -3.64 -30.48 11.53
N SER A 108 -4.45 -31.12 12.37
CA SER A 108 -5.19 -30.45 13.45
C SER A 108 -4.27 -29.79 14.49
N GLU A 109 -2.96 -30.07 14.45
CA GLU A 109 -1.96 -29.45 15.33
C GLU A 109 -1.14 -28.35 14.63
N ASP A 110 -1.39 -28.06 13.34
CA ASP A 110 -0.81 -26.95 12.56
C ASP A 110 0.74 -26.95 12.37
N LYS A 111 1.51 -27.84 12.98
CA LYS A 111 2.96 -27.67 13.17
C LYS A 111 3.79 -27.53 11.88
N GLY A 112 3.67 -28.47 10.92
CA GLY A 112 4.66 -28.59 9.84
C GLY A 112 4.69 -27.48 8.78
N ASN A 113 3.53 -26.91 8.41
CA ASN A 113 3.44 -25.83 7.41
C ASN A 113 3.32 -24.44 8.03
N THR A 114 2.83 -24.35 9.26
CA THR A 114 2.81 -23.07 9.98
C THR A 114 4.23 -22.61 10.25
N GLU A 115 5.16 -23.52 10.54
CA GLU A 115 6.59 -23.19 10.64
C GLU A 115 7.15 -22.61 9.33
N LEU A 116 6.89 -23.25 8.17
CA LEU A 116 7.33 -22.69 6.90
C LEU A 116 6.72 -21.30 6.65
N LEU A 117 5.42 -21.14 6.89
CA LEU A 117 4.75 -19.85 6.70
C LEU A 117 5.27 -18.78 7.66
N ASN A 118 5.58 -19.13 8.91
CA ASN A 118 6.19 -18.22 9.88
C ASN A 118 7.61 -17.83 9.47
N ALA A 119 8.41 -18.76 8.94
CA ALA A 119 9.73 -18.46 8.39
C ALA A 119 9.63 -17.52 7.18
N ILE A 120 8.63 -17.71 6.31
CA ILE A 120 8.33 -16.78 5.20
C ILE A 120 7.93 -15.40 5.74
N ASN A 121 7.09 -15.34 6.78
CA ASN A 121 6.69 -14.07 7.39
C ASN A 121 7.87 -13.33 8.02
N ALA A 122 8.76 -14.03 8.74
CA ALA A 122 9.98 -13.47 9.29
C ALA A 122 10.90 -12.94 8.18
N ALA A 123 11.06 -13.70 7.09
CA ALA A 123 11.79 -13.26 5.91
C ALA A 123 11.17 -11.98 5.29
N LEU A 124 9.85 -11.94 5.08
CA LEU A 124 9.16 -10.76 4.56
C LEU A 124 9.33 -9.54 5.48
N ALA A 125 9.21 -9.74 6.80
CA ALA A 125 9.43 -8.67 7.79
C ALA A 125 10.85 -8.10 7.69
N GLU A 126 11.87 -8.95 7.54
CA GLU A 126 13.25 -8.49 7.30
C GLU A 126 13.40 -7.74 5.96
N LEU A 127 12.71 -8.18 4.90
CA LEU A 127 12.74 -7.50 3.60
C LEU A 127 12.09 -6.11 3.65
N VAL A 128 10.98 -5.97 4.39
CA VAL A 128 10.32 -4.68 4.64
C VAL A 128 11.22 -3.78 5.50
N TRP A 129 11.72 -4.29 6.63
CA TRP A 129 12.55 -3.52 7.56
C TRP A 129 13.86 -3.03 6.92
N SER A 130 14.47 -3.83 6.04
CA SER A 130 15.68 -3.46 5.31
C SER A 130 15.42 -2.60 4.07
N ASN A 131 14.17 -2.23 3.79
CA ASN A 131 13.72 -1.54 2.59
C ASN A 131 14.02 -2.31 1.28
N SER A 132 14.35 -3.59 1.37
CA SER A 132 14.67 -4.43 0.21
C SER A 132 13.42 -4.71 -0.62
N LEU A 133 12.27 -4.95 0.04
CA LEU A 133 11.00 -5.17 -0.66
C LEU A 133 10.58 -3.93 -1.46
N SER A 134 10.68 -2.73 -0.87
CA SER A 134 10.39 -1.47 -1.57
C SER A 134 11.34 -1.23 -2.75
N ALA A 135 12.63 -1.53 -2.59
CA ALA A 135 13.59 -1.45 -3.70
C ALA A 135 13.25 -2.43 -4.85
N THR A 136 12.84 -3.65 -4.53
CA THR A 136 12.36 -4.63 -5.50
C THR A 136 11.07 -4.15 -6.16
N TYR A 137 10.14 -3.58 -5.38
CA TYR A 137 8.88 -3.04 -5.88
C TYR A 137 9.14 -1.98 -6.97
N SER A 138 10.01 -1.00 -6.71
CA SER A 138 10.36 0.06 -7.67
C SER A 138 11.13 -0.43 -8.92
N THR A 139 11.53 -1.70 -8.96
CA THR A 139 12.08 -2.32 -10.18
C THR A 139 10.98 -2.74 -11.15
N TRP A 140 9.79 -3.09 -10.62
CA TRP A 140 8.67 -3.64 -11.38
C TRP A 140 7.51 -2.67 -11.52
N PHE A 141 7.37 -1.73 -10.60
CA PHE A 141 6.24 -0.82 -10.51
C PHE A 141 6.70 0.64 -10.41
N LEU A 142 5.82 1.54 -10.83
CA LEU A 142 5.94 2.98 -10.61
C LEU A 142 5.39 3.34 -9.22
N GLY A 143 5.97 4.40 -8.63
CA GLY A 143 5.57 4.88 -7.32
C GLY A 143 6.19 4.09 -6.18
N GLU A 144 5.55 4.18 -5.02
CA GLU A 144 5.97 3.53 -3.78
C GLU A 144 5.01 2.39 -3.44
N THR A 145 5.49 1.44 -2.64
CA THR A 145 4.64 0.37 -2.11
C THR A 145 3.72 0.91 -1.03
N GLU A 146 2.50 0.39 -0.97
CA GLU A 146 1.47 0.78 0.00
C GLU A 146 1.49 -0.10 1.27
N LEU A 147 2.55 -0.88 1.47
CA LEU A 147 2.74 -1.67 2.68
C LEU A 147 3.09 -0.78 3.88
N ASP A 148 2.38 -0.97 4.99
CA ASP A 148 2.71 -0.36 6.27
C ASP A 148 3.77 -1.20 7.01
N GLY A 149 4.96 -0.64 7.21
CA GLY A 149 6.04 -1.31 7.94
C GLY A 149 5.69 -1.69 9.37
N SER A 150 4.72 -0.99 10.00
CA SER A 150 4.28 -1.29 11.36
C SER A 150 3.58 -2.64 11.49
N ASP A 151 2.98 -3.16 10.40
CA ASP A 151 2.35 -4.49 10.35
C ASP A 151 3.37 -5.63 10.50
N TYR A 152 4.66 -5.34 10.31
CA TYR A 152 5.74 -6.33 10.31
C TYR A 152 6.58 -6.31 11.58
N GLU A 153 6.46 -5.28 12.44
CA GLU A 153 7.30 -5.12 13.63
C GLU A 153 7.28 -6.35 14.55
N GLY A 154 6.12 -7.02 14.67
CA GLY A 154 5.94 -8.21 15.50
C GLY A 154 6.53 -9.51 14.93
N TYR A 155 7.15 -9.48 13.75
CA TYR A 155 7.69 -10.66 13.06
C TYR A 155 9.20 -10.57 12.81
N ILE A 156 9.81 -9.44 13.16
CA ILE A 156 11.26 -9.24 13.05
C ILE A 156 11.95 -10.16 14.06
N GLU A 157 12.93 -10.94 13.60
CA GLU A 157 13.69 -11.90 14.41
C GLU A 157 12.86 -13.06 15.02
N GLU A 158 11.57 -13.16 14.72
CA GLU A 158 10.65 -14.20 15.20
C GLU A 158 10.70 -15.47 14.32
N TRP A 159 11.90 -15.97 14.08
CA TRP A 159 12.12 -17.16 13.26
C TRP A 159 11.71 -18.44 14.01
N PRO A 160 10.92 -19.33 13.38
CA PRO A 160 10.47 -20.56 14.02
C PRO A 160 11.62 -21.57 14.18
N ILE A 161 11.52 -22.42 15.20
CA ILE A 161 12.39 -23.58 15.33
C ILE A 161 11.80 -24.70 14.45
N PRO A 162 12.53 -25.25 13.47
CA PRO A 162 12.04 -26.34 12.65
C PRO A 162 11.78 -27.60 13.49
N THR A 163 10.59 -28.19 13.38
CA THR A 163 10.22 -29.43 14.06
C THR A 163 10.38 -30.63 13.13
N GLU A 164 10.90 -31.75 13.63
CA GLU A 164 10.95 -33.03 12.88
C GLU A 164 9.57 -33.34 12.24
N GLU A 165 9.59 -33.84 10.99
CA GLU A 165 8.40 -34.08 10.15
C GLU A 165 7.69 -32.81 9.62
N GLY A 166 8.15 -31.60 9.99
CA GLY A 166 7.68 -30.35 9.40
C GLY A 166 8.30 -30.05 8.03
N ILE A 167 7.59 -29.31 7.17
CA ILE A 167 8.10 -28.97 5.83
C ILE A 167 9.35 -28.09 5.92
N LEU A 168 9.38 -27.16 6.88
CA LEU A 168 10.57 -26.34 7.12
C LEU A 168 11.78 -27.20 7.51
N TYR A 169 11.60 -28.18 8.40
CA TYR A 169 12.63 -29.15 8.76
C TYR A 169 13.06 -29.99 7.55
N GLU A 170 12.11 -30.46 6.73
CA GLU A 170 12.45 -31.20 5.51
C GLU A 170 13.32 -30.38 4.54
N ILE A 171 13.05 -29.08 4.41
CA ILE A 171 13.84 -28.18 3.56
C ILE A 171 15.24 -27.98 4.14
N ILE A 172 15.34 -27.68 5.44
CA ILE A 172 16.61 -27.31 6.09
C ILE A 172 17.50 -28.54 6.32
N ASP A 173 16.96 -29.58 6.97
CA ASP A 173 17.75 -30.73 7.44
C ASP A 173 17.77 -31.87 6.42
N ASN A 174 16.62 -32.16 5.78
CA ASN A 174 16.54 -33.22 4.77
C ASN A 174 16.87 -32.73 3.35
N LYS A 175 17.17 -31.44 3.18
CA LYS A 175 17.52 -30.81 1.90
C LYS A 175 16.44 -31.02 0.82
N ARG A 176 15.18 -31.05 1.23
CA ARG A 176 14.04 -30.99 0.30
C ARG A 176 14.10 -29.66 -0.45
N GLU A 177 13.82 -29.70 -1.74
CA GLU A 177 13.72 -28.49 -2.56
C GLU A 177 12.59 -27.60 -2.03
N LEU A 178 12.88 -26.31 -1.83
CA LEU A 178 11.87 -25.28 -1.57
C LEU A 178 11.26 -24.87 -2.90
N VAL A 179 10.03 -25.33 -3.13
CA VAL A 179 9.32 -25.08 -4.39
C VAL A 179 8.18 -24.10 -4.15
N VAL A 180 8.14 -23.03 -4.94
CA VAL A 180 7.04 -22.03 -4.90
C VAL A 180 6.12 -22.20 -6.10
N CYS A 181 4.83 -22.40 -5.85
CA CYS A 181 3.80 -22.42 -6.88
C CYS A 181 3.53 -21.00 -7.38
N MET A 182 3.67 -20.79 -8.69
CA MET A 182 3.43 -19.54 -9.40
C MET A 182 2.70 -19.82 -10.73
N TYR A 183 2.27 -18.78 -11.43
CA TYR A 183 1.75 -18.87 -12.80
C TYR A 183 1.99 -17.55 -13.54
N ASP A 184 2.05 -17.58 -14.87
CA ASP A 184 2.22 -16.37 -15.68
C ASP A 184 0.97 -15.47 -15.57
N GLN A 185 1.12 -14.34 -14.88
CA GLN A 185 0.07 -13.34 -14.71
C GLN A 185 0.08 -12.28 -15.81
N GLN A 186 1.07 -12.32 -16.71
CA GLN A 186 1.24 -11.34 -17.79
C GLN A 186 1.32 -9.89 -17.28
N SER A 187 1.72 -9.70 -16.03
CA SER A 187 1.80 -8.41 -15.33
C SER A 187 3.18 -8.27 -14.67
N PRO A 188 3.54 -7.10 -14.11
CA PRO A 188 4.79 -6.97 -13.37
C PRO A 188 4.88 -7.87 -12.12
N MET A 189 3.75 -8.43 -11.65
CA MET A 189 3.74 -9.40 -10.53
C MET A 189 4.52 -10.65 -10.87
N SER A 190 4.19 -11.30 -11.98
CA SER A 190 4.93 -12.45 -12.49
C SER A 190 4.68 -12.67 -13.98
N ARG A 191 5.77 -13.01 -14.67
CA ARG A 191 5.81 -13.37 -16.08
C ARG A 191 6.73 -14.57 -16.26
N GLN A 192 6.52 -15.26 -17.36
CA GLN A 192 7.39 -16.34 -17.78
C GLN A 192 7.94 -16.04 -19.18
N ASP A 193 9.24 -16.20 -19.39
CA ASP A 193 9.82 -16.03 -20.72
C ASP A 193 9.82 -17.36 -21.51
N GLY A 194 10.34 -17.33 -22.74
CA GLY A 194 10.44 -18.51 -23.59
C GLY A 194 11.36 -19.61 -23.05
N SER A 195 12.11 -19.38 -21.97
CA SER A 195 12.95 -20.36 -21.28
C SER A 195 12.25 -21.08 -20.13
N ALA A 196 10.99 -20.71 -19.85
CA ALA A 196 10.19 -21.16 -18.71
C ALA A 196 10.70 -20.65 -17.34
N GLU A 197 11.63 -19.69 -17.33
CA GLU A 197 12.06 -19.00 -16.10
C GLU A 197 11.05 -17.90 -15.73
N PHE A 198 10.71 -17.84 -14.44
CA PHE A 198 9.87 -16.79 -13.90
C PHE A 198 10.69 -15.54 -13.57
N TYR A 199 10.13 -14.39 -13.92
CA TYR A 199 10.59 -13.07 -13.52
C TYR A 199 9.39 -12.20 -13.14
N GLY A 200 9.64 -11.08 -12.48
CA GLY A 200 8.58 -10.24 -11.91
C GLY A 200 8.76 -10.07 -10.40
N PHE A 201 7.95 -9.19 -9.83
CA PHE A 201 8.01 -8.84 -8.42
C PHE A 201 7.90 -10.06 -7.50
N GLU A 202 6.93 -10.94 -7.72
CA GLU A 202 6.72 -12.12 -6.88
C GLU A 202 7.83 -13.15 -7.02
N ALA A 203 8.40 -13.30 -8.23
CA ALA A 203 9.49 -14.24 -8.46
C ALA A 203 10.76 -13.79 -7.73
N GLU A 204 11.05 -12.49 -7.76
CA GLU A 204 12.17 -11.90 -7.04
C GLU A 204 11.95 -11.92 -5.52
N ILE A 205 10.74 -11.58 -5.04
CA ILE A 205 10.43 -11.66 -3.61
C ILE A 205 10.53 -13.11 -3.11
N ALA A 206 10.06 -14.10 -3.87
CA ALA A 206 10.18 -15.52 -3.50
C ALA A 206 11.64 -15.97 -3.38
N ASP A 207 12.50 -15.57 -4.33
CA ASP A 207 13.95 -15.84 -4.27
C ASP A 207 14.62 -15.14 -3.08
N MET A 208 14.26 -13.88 -2.81
CA MET A 208 14.76 -13.12 -1.66
C MET A 208 14.32 -13.77 -0.34
N VAL A 209 13.08 -14.24 -0.24
CA VAL A 209 12.57 -14.99 0.93
C VAL A 209 13.39 -16.26 1.13
N ALA A 210 13.63 -17.04 0.07
CA ALA A 210 14.45 -18.25 0.14
C ALA A 210 15.87 -17.93 0.67
N LYS A 211 16.51 -16.89 0.15
CA LYS A 211 17.84 -16.43 0.59
C LYS A 211 17.87 -15.97 2.05
N ARG A 212 16.79 -15.37 2.55
CA ARG A 212 16.67 -15.01 3.97
C ARG A 212 16.58 -16.24 4.85
N ILE A 213 15.79 -17.24 4.45
CA ILE A 213 15.70 -18.52 5.14
C ILE A 213 17.07 -19.22 5.14
N GLU A 214 17.77 -19.28 4.01
CA GLU A 214 19.14 -19.84 3.91
C GLU A 214 20.12 -19.15 4.87
N SER A 215 20.11 -17.81 4.87
CA SER A 215 20.98 -17.02 5.72
C SER A 215 20.68 -17.19 7.20
N HIS A 216 19.41 -17.30 7.58
CA HIS A 216 19.01 -17.42 8.97
C HIS A 216 19.41 -18.79 9.55
N TYR A 217 19.10 -19.87 8.84
CA TYR A 217 19.37 -21.23 9.31
C TYR A 217 20.78 -21.73 8.94
N GLU A 218 21.60 -20.89 8.30
CA GLU A 218 22.97 -21.18 7.88
C GLU A 218 23.08 -22.45 6.99
N VAL A 219 22.11 -22.61 6.07
CA VAL A 219 22.02 -23.75 5.15
C VAL A 219 22.02 -23.32 3.68
N THR A 220 22.17 -24.28 2.78
CA THR A 220 21.92 -24.09 1.35
C THR A 220 20.62 -24.78 0.98
N ILE A 221 19.68 -24.03 0.40
CA ILE A 221 18.37 -24.48 -0.04
C ILE A 221 18.37 -24.57 -1.55
N ALA A 222 17.96 -25.72 -2.09
CA ALA A 222 17.59 -25.79 -3.49
C ALA A 222 16.24 -25.08 -3.65
N PHE A 223 16.22 -23.92 -4.30
CA PHE A 223 15.00 -23.14 -4.54
C PHE A 223 14.58 -23.23 -6.00
N ARG A 224 13.26 -23.36 -6.24
CA ARG A 224 12.70 -23.38 -7.60
C ARG A 224 11.27 -22.83 -7.68
N PRO A 225 11.01 -21.86 -8.56
CA PRO A 225 9.67 -21.53 -9.02
C PRO A 225 9.05 -22.67 -9.85
N HIS A 226 7.79 -22.98 -9.59
CA HIS A 226 7.00 -24.00 -10.29
C HIS A 226 5.82 -23.36 -10.99
N ASP A 227 5.77 -23.52 -12.31
CA ASP A 227 4.63 -23.09 -13.12
C ASP A 227 3.47 -24.05 -12.91
N SER A 228 2.44 -23.56 -12.24
CA SER A 228 1.20 -24.30 -12.02
C SER A 228 0.24 -24.14 -13.21
N GLY A 229 0.46 -23.17 -14.10
CA GLY A 229 -0.40 -22.89 -15.26
C GLY A 229 -1.60 -21.98 -14.97
N GLY A 230 -1.97 -21.79 -13.70
CA GLY A 230 -3.04 -20.88 -13.29
C GLY A 230 -3.34 -20.93 -11.80
N GLU A 231 -4.22 -20.03 -11.33
CA GLU A 231 -4.61 -19.93 -9.91
C GLU A 231 -5.21 -21.25 -9.39
N PHE A 232 -6.10 -21.88 -10.16
CA PHE A 232 -6.77 -23.11 -9.74
C PHE A 232 -5.76 -24.24 -9.56
N GLU A 233 -4.88 -24.42 -10.54
CA GLU A 233 -3.84 -25.43 -10.53
C GLU A 233 -2.82 -25.17 -9.42
N ALA A 234 -2.42 -23.92 -9.15
CA ALA A 234 -1.52 -23.60 -8.04
C ALA A 234 -2.08 -24.04 -6.68
N ILE A 235 -3.39 -23.84 -6.47
CA ILE A 235 -4.09 -24.27 -5.26
C ILE A 235 -4.14 -25.80 -5.16
N GLU A 236 -4.39 -26.49 -6.27
CA GLU A 236 -4.43 -27.96 -6.30
C GLU A 236 -3.04 -28.59 -6.15
N ASP A 237 -2.02 -28.03 -6.81
CA ASP A 237 -0.62 -28.44 -6.70
C ASP A 237 -0.13 -28.31 -5.26
N LEU A 238 -0.44 -27.17 -4.61
CA LEU A 238 -0.16 -26.98 -3.20
C LEU A 238 -0.89 -28.04 -2.36
N LYS A 239 -2.18 -28.30 -2.59
CA LYS A 239 -2.94 -29.29 -1.80
C LYS A 239 -2.43 -30.73 -1.91
N ARG A 240 -1.84 -31.13 -3.05
CA ARG A 240 -1.24 -32.47 -3.21
C ARG A 240 -0.03 -32.67 -2.29
N GLY A 241 0.71 -31.60 -1.99
CA GLY A 241 1.78 -31.61 -0.99
C GLY A 241 3.14 -32.11 -1.46
N ASP A 242 3.21 -32.71 -2.64
CA ASP A 242 4.43 -33.21 -3.27
C ASP A 242 4.94 -32.31 -4.42
N THR A 243 4.13 -31.33 -4.83
CA THR A 243 4.43 -30.48 -5.99
C THR A 243 5.09 -29.16 -5.59
N CYS A 244 4.52 -28.43 -4.64
CA CYS A 244 5.10 -27.20 -4.10
C CYS A 244 4.95 -27.09 -2.58
N SER A 245 5.79 -26.25 -1.97
CA SER A 245 5.85 -26.00 -0.54
C SER A 245 4.92 -24.86 -0.11
N TYR A 246 4.77 -23.84 -0.96
CA TYR A 246 3.87 -22.69 -0.76
C TYR A 246 3.50 -22.03 -2.11
N ILE A 247 2.53 -21.12 -2.12
CA ILE A 247 2.14 -20.29 -3.27
C ILE A 247 2.57 -18.84 -3.03
N MET A 248 3.05 -18.18 -4.08
CA MET A 248 3.20 -16.73 -4.17
C MET A 248 2.77 -16.29 -5.57
N ALA A 249 1.48 -15.95 -5.71
CA ALA A 249 0.84 -15.70 -7.01
C ALA A 249 -0.50 -14.94 -6.87
N SER A 250 -0.45 -13.74 -6.27
CA SER A 250 -1.57 -12.80 -6.08
C SER A 250 -2.80 -13.40 -5.37
N ILE A 251 -2.56 -14.27 -4.39
CA ILE A 251 -3.65 -14.89 -3.61
C ILE A 251 -4.00 -14.01 -2.41
N THR A 252 -5.28 -13.72 -2.24
CA THR A 252 -5.78 -12.97 -1.08
C THR A 252 -5.96 -13.84 0.17
N PRO A 253 -5.89 -13.28 1.39
CA PRO A 253 -6.15 -14.01 2.63
C PRO A 253 -7.50 -14.73 2.63
N GLN A 254 -8.56 -14.06 2.18
CA GLN A 254 -9.92 -14.58 2.13
C GLN A 254 -10.00 -15.76 1.16
N LYS A 255 -9.32 -15.67 0.01
CA LYS A 255 -9.25 -16.76 -0.94
C LYS A 255 -8.50 -17.96 -0.36
N ALA A 256 -7.34 -17.77 0.27
CA ALA A 256 -6.62 -18.85 0.95
C ALA A 256 -7.51 -19.58 1.96
N ILE A 257 -8.18 -18.84 2.85
CA ILE A 257 -9.11 -19.40 3.85
C ILE A 257 -10.25 -20.18 3.18
N SER A 258 -10.86 -19.63 2.13
CA SER A 258 -11.96 -20.29 1.41
C SER A 258 -11.57 -21.64 0.80
N LYS A 259 -10.28 -21.88 0.56
CA LYS A 259 -9.74 -23.11 0.00
C LYS A 259 -9.19 -24.08 1.05
N GLY A 260 -9.31 -23.74 2.34
CA GLY A 260 -8.75 -24.53 3.44
C GLY A 260 -7.23 -24.41 3.54
N LEU A 261 -6.68 -23.27 3.11
CA LEU A 261 -5.26 -22.93 3.17
C LEU A 261 -5.05 -21.76 4.15
N ARG A 262 -3.78 -21.44 4.42
CA ARG A 262 -3.39 -20.35 5.32
C ARG A 262 -2.57 -19.30 4.58
N GLY A 263 -3.00 -18.04 4.68
CA GLY A 263 -2.26 -16.88 4.21
C GLY A 263 -1.28 -16.38 5.28
N GLY A 264 -0.12 -15.88 4.84
CA GLY A 264 0.88 -15.21 5.67
C GLY A 264 0.67 -13.70 5.72
N LEU A 265 1.77 -12.96 5.88
CA LEU A 265 1.78 -11.49 5.80
C LEU A 265 1.64 -11.01 4.36
N PRO A 266 1.01 -9.84 4.13
CA PRO A 266 1.01 -9.20 2.83
C PRO A 266 2.43 -9.03 2.27
N TYR A 267 2.57 -9.10 0.96
CA TYR A 267 3.78 -8.64 0.24
C TYR A 267 3.45 -7.61 -0.83
N HIS A 268 2.16 -7.37 -1.07
CA HIS A 268 1.64 -6.38 -2.01
C HIS A 268 0.22 -5.99 -1.59
N VAL A 269 -0.14 -4.74 -1.84
CA VAL A 269 -1.49 -4.19 -1.60
C VAL A 269 -2.00 -3.63 -2.91
N GLU A 270 -3.22 -4.00 -3.26
CA GLU A 270 -3.93 -3.55 -4.46
C GLU A 270 -5.17 -2.75 -4.03
N GLY A 271 -5.53 -1.77 -4.84
CA GLY A 271 -6.67 -0.93 -4.52
C GLY A 271 -6.90 0.17 -5.55
N ILE A 272 -7.69 1.15 -5.16
CA ILE A 272 -7.95 2.35 -5.95
C ILE A 272 -6.95 3.42 -5.55
N VAL A 273 -6.25 3.95 -6.55
CA VAL A 273 -5.29 5.04 -6.37
C VAL A 273 -5.76 6.30 -7.08
N LEU A 274 -5.25 7.42 -6.60
CA LEU A 274 -5.38 8.71 -7.26
C LEU A 274 -4.14 8.96 -8.11
N MET A 275 -4.32 9.17 -9.41
CA MET A 275 -3.28 9.65 -10.30
C MET A 275 -3.40 11.16 -10.55
N ALA A 276 -2.25 11.80 -10.72
CA ALA A 276 -2.10 13.20 -11.10
C ALA A 276 -1.16 13.36 -12.31
N SER A 277 -1.24 14.51 -12.96
CA SER A 277 -0.28 15.00 -13.95
C SER A 277 0.41 16.28 -13.44
N GLU A 278 1.32 16.83 -14.24
CA GLU A 278 1.96 18.12 -13.94
C GLU A 278 0.95 19.30 -13.94
N GLU A 279 -0.21 19.14 -14.60
CA GLU A 279 -1.28 20.14 -14.65
C GLU A 279 -2.22 20.05 -13.44
N SER A 280 -2.15 18.96 -12.67
CA SER A 280 -3.01 18.74 -11.51
C SER A 280 -2.76 19.79 -10.42
N PRO A 281 -3.83 20.27 -9.74
CA PRO A 281 -3.69 21.05 -8.52
C PRO A 281 -2.85 20.30 -7.47
N ASN A 282 -2.06 21.04 -6.69
CA ASN A 282 -1.24 20.43 -5.65
C ASN A 282 -2.12 19.91 -4.49
N LEU A 283 -1.96 18.63 -4.15
CA LEU A 283 -2.52 18.02 -2.95
C LEU A 283 -1.41 17.69 -1.96
N GLN A 284 -1.64 17.95 -0.68
CA GLN A 284 -0.71 17.50 0.37
C GLN A 284 -0.82 16.00 0.62
N THR A 285 -2.05 15.48 0.57
CA THR A 285 -2.37 14.05 0.68
C THR A 285 -3.59 13.74 -0.19
N VAL A 286 -3.78 12.47 -0.53
CA VAL A 286 -4.97 12.00 -1.25
C VAL A 286 -6.26 12.35 -0.51
N GLN A 287 -6.26 12.28 0.82
CA GLN A 287 -7.44 12.60 1.64
C GLN A 287 -7.89 14.05 1.46
N HIS A 288 -6.97 14.96 1.14
CA HIS A 288 -7.30 16.37 0.94
C HIS A 288 -8.25 16.59 -0.25
N LEU A 289 -8.23 15.70 -1.24
CA LEU A 289 -9.20 15.71 -2.35
C LEU A 289 -10.64 15.56 -1.83
N PHE A 290 -10.85 14.77 -0.79
CA PHE A 290 -12.18 14.40 -0.27
C PHE A 290 -12.66 15.31 0.87
N MET A 291 -11.83 16.23 1.36
CA MET A 291 -12.21 17.15 2.42
C MET A 291 -13.10 18.28 1.90
N SER A 292 -14.21 18.56 2.59
CA SER A 292 -15.01 19.76 2.32
C SER A 292 -14.32 21.01 2.88
N GLU A 293 -14.66 22.21 2.39
CA GLU A 293 -14.13 23.46 2.97
C GLU A 293 -14.44 23.64 4.47
N GLN A 294 -15.49 22.99 4.98
CA GLN A 294 -15.81 22.99 6.41
C GLN A 294 -14.82 22.16 7.23
N ASP A 295 -14.26 21.09 6.65
CA ASP A 295 -13.28 20.22 7.29
C ASP A 295 -11.86 20.79 7.22
N ASN A 296 -11.62 21.68 6.26
CA ASN A 296 -10.33 22.32 6.02
C ASN A 296 -10.14 23.64 6.81
N GLN A 297 -11.09 23.99 7.68
CA GLN A 297 -10.89 25.05 8.67
C GLN A 297 -9.94 24.50 9.75
N PRO A 298 -8.73 25.05 9.93
CA PRO A 298 -7.95 24.75 11.13
C PRO A 298 -8.85 25.08 12.33
N SER A 299 -8.92 24.20 13.33
CA SER A 299 -9.67 24.53 14.54
C SER A 299 -9.14 25.88 15.03
N GLU A 300 -9.96 26.93 14.96
CA GLU A 300 -9.56 28.23 15.45
C GLU A 300 -9.34 28.03 16.95
N PHE A 301 -8.10 27.81 17.36
CA PHE A 301 -7.71 27.92 18.74
C PHE A 301 -7.99 29.37 19.12
N ASP A 302 -9.17 29.61 19.68
CA ASP A 302 -9.71 30.93 19.91
C ASP A 302 -8.69 31.71 20.72
N GLN A 303 -8.02 32.67 20.07
CA GLN A 303 -6.94 33.48 20.65
C GLN A 303 -7.42 34.25 21.90
N ARG A 304 -8.75 34.33 22.11
CA ARG A 304 -9.34 34.79 23.37
C ARG A 304 -8.92 33.94 24.56
N TRP A 305 -8.67 32.64 24.41
CA TRP A 305 -8.13 31.79 25.49
C TRP A 305 -6.71 32.19 25.90
N ILE A 306 -5.86 32.58 24.94
CA ILE A 306 -4.52 33.13 25.23
C ILE A 306 -4.66 34.47 25.96
N ALA A 307 -5.56 35.33 25.49
CA ALA A 307 -5.83 36.62 26.12
C ALA A 307 -6.39 36.46 27.55
N ILE A 308 -7.32 35.53 27.77
CA ILE A 308 -7.90 35.20 29.08
C ILE A 308 -6.82 34.61 30.01
N GLY A 309 -5.96 33.73 29.50
CA GLY A 309 -4.83 33.17 30.24
C GLY A 309 -3.86 34.26 30.71
N LEU A 310 -3.47 35.17 29.81
CA LEU A 310 -2.60 36.30 30.13
C LEU A 310 -3.25 37.27 31.12
N LEU A 311 -4.54 37.59 30.96
CA LEU A 311 -5.27 38.46 31.88
C LEU A 311 -5.36 37.85 33.28
N SER A 312 -5.61 36.55 33.36
CA SER A 312 -5.67 35.80 34.63
C SER A 312 -4.32 35.81 35.35
N LEU A 313 -3.22 35.66 34.60
CA LEU A 313 -1.85 35.74 35.11
C LEU A 313 -1.52 37.14 35.65
N VAL A 314 -1.95 38.19 34.94
CA VAL A 314 -1.77 39.58 35.38
C VAL A 314 -2.59 39.88 36.64
N ILE A 315 -3.83 39.39 36.72
CA ILE A 315 -4.67 39.54 37.91
C ILE A 315 -4.06 38.81 39.10
N ALA A 316 -3.62 37.55 38.92
CA ALA A 316 -2.96 36.79 39.98
C ALA A 316 -1.66 37.46 40.45
N TYR A 317 -0.85 37.97 39.53
CA TYR A 317 0.37 38.72 39.85
C TYR A 317 0.06 40.03 40.62
N GLN A 318 -1.00 40.74 40.24
CA GLN A 318 -1.44 41.95 40.95
C GLN A 318 -1.99 41.65 42.34
N LEU A 319 -2.64 40.49 42.53
CA LEU A 319 -3.13 40.03 43.83
C LEU A 319 -2.00 39.62 44.77
N VAL A 320 -1.02 38.86 44.27
CA VAL A 320 0.15 38.43 45.06
C VAL A 320 1.07 39.60 45.45
N ARG A 321 1.13 40.66 44.63
CA ARG A 321 1.91 41.86 44.94
C ARG A 321 1.24 42.79 45.96
N ARG A 322 -0.02 42.52 46.33
CA ARG A 322 -0.82 43.34 47.24
C ARG A 322 -0.86 42.84 48.67
N ASP A 323 -0.26 41.67 48.93
CA ASP A 323 0.14 41.17 50.26
C ASP A 323 1.63 41.46 50.52
#